data_AF-A0A0H5MEI1-F1
#
_entry.id   AF-A0A0H5MEI1-F1
#
_cell.length_a   1.000
_cell.length_b   1.000
_cell.length_c   1.000
_cell.angle_alpha   90.00
_cell.angle_beta   90.00
_cell.angle_gamma   90.00
#
_symmetry.space_group_name_H-M   'P 1'
#
loop_
_entity.id
_entity.type
_entity.pdbx_description
1 polymer ?
#
loop_
_entity_poly.entity_id
_entity_poly.type
_entity_poly.pdbx_seq_one_letter_code
_entity_poly.pdbx_strand_id
1 'polypeptide(L)' 'MKDMDSRVAQIKANPAGVKFRELVKICNFYFGFPRHYSSSHHVYGTPWQGDPRINIQKDSSGMAKFY' A
#
# COMPACT_ATOMS: atom_id res chain seq x y z
N MET A 1 2.45 11.25 -16.72
CA MET A 1 2.54 10.54 -15.43
C MET A 1 1.17 10.64 -14.78
N LYS A 2 0.47 9.54 -14.46
CA LYS A 2 -0.83 9.67 -13.75
C LYS A 2 -0.56 10.25 -12.37
N ASP A 3 -1.35 11.26 -12.02
CA ASP A 3 -1.31 11.90 -10.71
C ASP A 3 -1.60 10.90 -9.57
N MET A 4 -1.05 11.15 -8.38
CA MET A 4 -1.21 10.26 -7.23
C MET A 4 -2.68 10.15 -6.81
N ASP A 5 -3.44 11.24 -6.86
CA ASP A 5 -4.85 11.25 -6.51
C ASP A 5 -5.65 10.41 -7.51
N SER A 6 -5.25 10.41 -8.79
CA SER A 6 -5.86 9.54 -9.79
C SER A 6 -5.60 8.05 -9.51
N ARG A 7 -4.41 7.71 -8.99
CA ARG A 7 -4.08 6.33 -8.59
C ARG A 7 -4.89 5.90 -7.36
N VAL A 8 -5.01 6.79 -6.38
CA VAL A 8 -5.82 6.56 -5.18
C VAL A 8 -7.31 6.40 -5.55
N ALA A 9 -7.84 7.23 -6.45
CA ALA A 9 -9.21 7.10 -6.94
C ALA A 9 -9.47 5.75 -7.62
N GLN A 10 -8.52 5.25 -8.42
CA GLN A 10 -8.62 3.94 -9.04
C GLN A 10 -8.66 2.80 -8.01
N ILE A 11 -7.83 2.87 -6.97
CA ILE A 11 -7.84 1.89 -5.88
C ILE A 11 -9.17 1.94 -5.12
N LYS A 12 -9.70 3.13 -4.83
CA LYS A 12 -10.99 3.29 -4.17
C LYS A 12 -12.14 2.67 -4.97
N ALA A 13 -12.09 2.77 -6.30
CA ALA A 13 -13.11 2.19 -7.18
C ALA A 13 -13.03 0.65 -7.30
N ASN A 14 -11.84 0.07 -7.16
CA ASN A 14 -11.64 -1.39 -7.22
C ASN A 14 -10.51 -1.84 -6.25
N PRO A 15 -10.80 -1.96 -4.95
CA PRO A 15 -9.79 -2.24 -3.94
C PRO A 15 -9.27 -3.70 -3.99
N ALA A 16 -10.07 -4.64 -4.51
CA ALA A 16 -9.63 -6.03 -4.70
C ALA A 16 -8.73 -6.22 -5.94
N GLY A 17 -8.78 -5.30 -6.91
CA GLY A 17 -8.02 -5.36 -8.16
C GLY A 17 -6.64 -4.71 -8.12
N VAL A 18 -6.11 -4.45 -6.93
CA VAL A 18 -4.88 -3.66 -6.78
C VAL A 18 -3.65 -4.56 -6.80
N LYS A 19 -2.76 -4.34 -7.77
CA LYS A 19 -1.43 -4.99 -7.77
C LYS A 19 -0.64 -4.55 -6.55
N PHE A 20 -0.04 -5.50 -5.82
CA PHE A 20 0.73 -5.19 -4.61
C PHE A 20 1.84 -4.14 -4.86
N ARG A 21 2.54 -4.25 -5.99
CA ARG A 21 3.59 -3.28 -6.37
C ARG A 21 3.07 -1.85 -6.56
N GLU A 22 1.83 -1.69 -7.01
CA GLU A 22 1.23 -0.35 -7.16
C GLU A 22 0.84 0.21 -5.80
N LEU A 23 0.31 -0.62 -4.90
CA LEU A 23 0.03 -0.23 -3.53
C LEU A 23 1.31 0.16 -2.77
N VAL A 24 2.41 -0.58 -2.95
CA VAL A 24 3.74 -0.24 -2.40
C VAL A 24 4.19 1.16 -2.84
N LYS A 25 4.02 1.52 -4.12
CA LYS A 25 4.41 2.87 -4.60
C LYS A 25 3.61 3.97 -3.92
N ILE A 26 2.32 3.76 -3.73
CA ILE A 26 1.42 4.71 -3.09
C ILE A 26 1.78 4.85 -1.61
N CYS A 27 1.93 3.72 -0.90
CA CYS A 27 2.34 3.73 0.50
C CYS A 27 3.72 4.38 0.69
N ASN A 28 4.69 4.09 -0.18
CA ASN A 28 6.01 4.71 -0.12
C ASN A 28 5.94 6.23 -0.31
N PHE A 29 5.04 6.73 -1.15
CA PHE A 29 4.88 8.16 -1.40
C PHE A 29 4.28 8.90 -0.20
N TYR A 30 3.26 8.33 0.45
CA TYR A 30 2.57 9.00 1.57
C TYR A 30 3.21 8.72 2.94
N PHE A 31 3.76 7.53 3.15
CA PHE A 31 4.24 7.06 4.45
C PHE A 31 5.77 6.88 4.50
N GLY A 32 6.47 7.07 3.39
CA GLY A 32 7.90 6.79 3.28
C GLY A 32 8.21 5.29 3.19
N PHE A 33 9.48 4.92 3.33
CA PHE A 33 9.88 3.52 3.25
C PHE A 33 9.31 2.69 4.42
N PRO A 34 8.92 1.43 4.16
CA PRO A 34 8.41 0.56 5.21
C PRO A 34 9.50 0.30 6.28
N ARG A 35 9.09 0.24 7.55
CA ARG A 35 9.98 -0.14 8.67
C ARG A 35 10.39 -1.60 8.60
N HIS A 36 9.46 -2.44 8.17
CA HIS A 36 9.69 -3.86 7.95
C HIS A 36 9.17 -4.23 6.56
N TYR A 37 10.00 -4.89 5.75
CA TYR A 37 9.58 -5.38 4.45
C TYR A 37 10.12 -6.78 4.19
N SER A 38 9.28 -7.59 3.55
CA SER A 38 9.61 -8.87 2.96
C SER A 38 9.06 -8.91 1.54
N SER A 39 9.27 -10.02 0.82
CA SER A 39 8.75 -10.15 -0.55
C SER A 39 7.22 -10.11 -0.66
N SER A 40 6.49 -10.31 0.44
CA SER A 40 5.03 -10.33 0.50
C SER A 40 4.42 -9.34 1.49
N HIS A 41 5.11 -8.93 2.56
CA HIS A 41 4.53 -8.08 3.61
C HIS A 41 5.34 -6.81 3.82
N HIS A 42 4.70 -5.67 3.79
CA HIS A 42 5.32 -4.39 4.12
C HIS A 42 4.54 -3.70 5.24
N VAL A 43 5.25 -3.24 6.28
CA VAL A 43 4.68 -2.51 7.41
C VAL A 43 5.23 -1.10 7.43
N TYR A 44 4.33 -0.12 7.31
CA TYR A 44 4.62 1.29 7.29
C TYR A 44 4.29 1.93 8.64
N GLY A 45 5.15 2.86 9.05
CA GLY A 45 4.81 3.82 10.10
C GLY A 45 3.89 4.91 9.55
N THR A 46 3.30 5.68 10.45
CA THR A 46 2.42 6.79 10.08
C THR A 46 2.82 8.04 10.85
N PRO A 47 2.60 9.25 10.30
CA PRO A 47 3.07 10.50 10.92
C PRO A 47 2.18 11.01 12.06
N TRP A 48 1.05 10.38 12.37
CA TRP A 48 0.12 10.83 13.40
C TRP A 48 0.34 10.12 14.74
N GLN A 49 -0.19 10.71 15.82
CA GLN A 49 0.05 10.29 17.20
C GLN A 49 -0.44 8.86 17.47
N GLY A 50 0.39 8.08 18.17
CA GLY A 50 0.17 6.67 18.53
C GLY A 50 1.16 5.73 17.84
N ASP A 51 0.83 4.43 17.80
CA ASP A 51 1.52 3.44 16.94
C ASP A 51 0.56 2.75 15.93
N PRO A 52 -0.28 3.50 15.19
CA PRO A 52 -1.05 2.92 14.09
C PRO A 52 -0.11 2.58 12.94
N ARG A 53 -0.18 1.31 12.49
CA ARG A 53 0.66 0.77 11.41
C ARG A 53 -0.20 0.42 10.21
N ILE A 54 0.36 0.66 9.02
CA ILE A 54 -0.24 0.22 7.77
C ILE A 54 0.49 -1.02 7.31
N ASN A 55 -0.20 -2.16 7.32
CA ASN A 55 0.36 -3.45 6.92
C ASN A 55 -0.22 -3.87 5.56
N ILE A 56 0.55 -3.83 4.50
CA ILE A 56 0.09 -4.35 3.20
C ILE A 56 0.64 -5.74 2.98
N GLN A 57 -0.19 -6.64 2.44
CA GLN A 57 0.19 -8.00 2.13
C GLN A 57 -0.07 -8.33 0.67
N LYS A 58 0.80 -9.15 0.08
CA LYS A 58 0.69 -9.71 -1.26
C LYS A 58 0.08 -11.10 -1.17
N ASP A 59 -0.87 -11.42 -2.05
CA ASP A 59 -1.37 -12.79 -2.24
C ASP A 59 -0.49 -13.60 -3.21
N SER A 60 -0.88 -14.84 -3.47
CA SER A 60 -0.17 -15.73 -4.41
C SER A 60 -0.29 -15.26 -5.87
N SER A 61 -1.31 -14.47 -6.21
CA SER A 61 -1.52 -13.90 -7.55
C SER A 61 -0.78 -12.58 -7.77
N GLY A 62 -0.10 -12.05 -6.75
CA GLY A 62 0.63 -10.79 -6.80
C GLY A 62 -0.25 -9.54 -6.56
N MET A 63 -1.49 -9.73 -6.17
CA MET A 63 -2.42 -8.66 -5.77
C MET A 63 -2.23 -8.32 -4.29
N ALA A 64 -2.66 -7.12 -3.91
CA ALA A 64 -2.76 -6.76 -2.51
C ALA A 64 -3.95 -7.48 -1.87
N LYS A 65 -3.77 -8.04 -0.68
CA LYS A 65 -4.88 -8.55 0.10
C LYS A 65 -5.78 -7.39 0.52
N PHE A 66 -7.07 -7.52 0.25
CA PHE A 66 -8.12 -6.67 0.79
C PHE A 66 -8.62 -7.31 2.09
N TYR A 67 -8.40 -6.63 3.22
CA TYR A 67 -8.83 -7.05 4.55
C TYR A 67 -9.48 -5.89 5.28
#